data_AF-A0A3M1YB24-F1
#
_entry.id   AF-A0A3M1YB24-F1
#
_cell.length_a   1.000
_cell.length_b   1.000
_cell.length_c   1.000
_cell.angle_alpha   90.00
_cell.angle_beta   90.00
_cell.angle_gamma   90.00
#
_symmetry.space_group_name_H-M   'P 1'
#
loop_
_entity.id
_entity.type
_entity.pdbx_description
1 polymer ?
#
loop_
_entity_poly.entity_id
_entity_poly.type
_entity_poly.pdbx_seq_one_letter_code
_entity_poly.pdbx_strand_id
1 'polypeptide(L)'
;MVDGRWQQGGQVVIVGDLHGQLADLLHILNENPWPSSRSIYVFNGDFVDRGEKSVEVLMIVLLLQIVFPRYVALNRGNHECDY
;
A
#
# COMPACT_ATOMS: atom_id res chain seq x y z
N MET A 1 -3.75 10.51 5.95
CA MET A 1 -4.08 11.54 4.94
C MET A 1 -2.77 12.01 4.35
N VAL A 2 -2.62 12.04 3.01
CA VAL A 2 -1.34 12.40 2.43
C VAL A 2 -1.22 13.90 2.24
N ASP A 3 -0.24 14.53 2.89
CA ASP A 3 -0.06 15.98 2.91
C ASP A 3 0.59 16.53 1.63
N GLY A 4 -0.27 16.79 0.64
CA GLY A 4 -0.37 18.02 -0.14
C GLY A 4 0.81 18.50 -0.99
N ARG A 5 1.98 17.86 -0.97
CA ARG A 5 3.13 18.21 -1.83
C ARG A 5 3.23 17.29 -3.04
N TRP A 6 2.17 17.26 -3.81
CA TRP A 6 2.12 16.58 -5.10
C TRP A 6 2.65 17.48 -6.20
N GLN A 7 3.45 16.93 -7.11
CA GLN A 7 3.84 17.64 -8.32
C GLN A 7 2.87 17.34 -9.46
N GLN A 8 2.58 18.34 -10.30
CA GLN A 8 1.82 18.13 -11.54
C GLN A 8 2.51 17.09 -12.44
N GLY A 9 1.70 16.27 -13.10
CA GLY A 9 2.20 15.17 -13.95
C GLY A 9 2.66 13.93 -13.19
N GLY A 10 2.37 13.84 -11.89
CA GLY A 10 2.52 12.60 -11.10
C GLY A 10 1.34 11.65 -11.23
N GLN A 11 1.46 10.46 -10.64
CA GLN A 11 0.44 9.42 -10.62
C GLN A 11 0.07 8.97 -9.22
N VAL A 12 -1.12 8.38 -9.10
CA VAL A 12 -1.61 7.73 -7.88
C VAL A 12 -1.88 6.27 -8.20
N VAL A 13 -1.18 5.39 -7.48
CA VAL A 13 -1.35 3.95 -7.50
C VAL A 13 -2.30 3.59 -6.37
N ILE A 14 -3.51 3.17 -6.71
CA ILE A 14 -4.49 2.69 -5.74
C ILE A 14 -4.42 1.16 -5.76
N VAL A 15 -4.05 0.59 -4.63
CA VAL A 15 -3.96 -0.86 -4.42
C VAL A 15 -5.17 -1.28 -3.60
N GLY A 16 -5.96 -2.20 -4.15
CA GLY A 16 -7.07 -2.82 -3.45
C GLY A 16 -6.61 -3.98 -2.57
N ASP A 17 -7.54 -4.91 -2.32
CA ASP A 17 -7.37 -6.06 -1.45
C ASP A 17 -6.15 -6.89 -1.88
N LEU A 18 -5.29 -7.21 -0.92
CA LEU A 18 -4.11 -8.06 -1.13
C LEU A 18 -4.30 -9.44 -0.52
N HIS A 19 -5.05 -9.56 0.57
CA HIS A 19 -5.34 -10.84 1.23
C HIS A 19 -4.13 -11.78 1.35
N GLY A 20 -3.00 -11.26 1.83
CA GLY A 20 -1.77 -12.05 1.99
C GLY A 20 -1.15 -12.59 0.69
N GLN A 21 -1.44 -11.99 -0.48
CA GLN A 21 -0.84 -12.34 -1.76
C GLN A 21 0.47 -11.58 -2.00
N LEU A 22 1.56 -12.08 -1.41
CA LEU A 22 2.87 -11.43 -1.49
C LEU A 22 3.39 -11.24 -2.92
N ALA A 23 3.18 -12.22 -3.81
CA ALA A 23 3.65 -12.14 -5.19
C ALA A 23 3.02 -10.95 -5.94
N ASP A 24 1.73 -10.70 -5.71
CA ASP A 24 1.00 -9.61 -6.34
C ASP A 24 1.45 -8.25 -5.79
N LEU A 25 1.67 -8.15 -4.47
CA LEU A 25 2.27 -6.95 -3.87
C LEU A 25 3.65 -6.63 -4.49
N LEU A 26 4.53 -7.63 -4.62
CA LEU A 26 5.85 -7.44 -5.22
C LEU A 26 5.76 -7.06 -6.70
N HIS A 27 4.82 -7.65 -7.44
CA HIS A 27 4.56 -7.31 -8.82
C HIS A 27 4.11 -5.84 -8.96
N ILE A 28 3.15 -5.40 -8.14
CA ILE A 28 2.68 -4.00 -8.13
C ILE A 28 3.83 -3.03 -7.84
N LEU A 29 4.70 -3.35 -6.88
CA LEU A 29 5.86 -2.52 -6.55
C LEU A 29 6.93 -2.52 -7.65
N ASN A 30 7.03 -3.57 -8.46
CA ASN A 30 7.96 -3.66 -9.57
C ASN A 30 7.46 -2.91 -10.82
N GLU A 31 6.16 -2.94 -11.09
CA GLU A 31 5.55 -2.29 -12.26
C GLU A 31 5.36 -0.77 -12.07
N ASN A 32 5.39 -0.29 -10.83
CA ASN A 32 5.13 1.12 -10.52
C ASN A 32 6.36 1.80 -9.89
N PRO A 33 6.58 3.10 -10.15
CA PRO A 33 7.66 3.85 -9.52
C PRO A 33 7.46 3.96 -8.00
N TRP A 34 8.56 3.84 -7.26
CA TRP A 34 8.59 3.99 -5.81
C TRP A 34 7.92 5.27 -5.29
N PRO A 35 7.35 5.24 -4.07
CA PRO A 35 6.66 6.38 -3.50
C PRO A 35 7.53 7.64 -3.45
N SER A 36 7.00 8.75 -3.99
CA SER A 36 7.69 10.03 -4.10
C SER A 36 6.69 11.17 -4.32
N SER A 37 7.15 12.42 -4.48
CA SER A 37 6.24 13.55 -4.79
C SER A 37 5.51 13.43 -6.14
N ARG A 38 5.86 12.44 -6.97
CA ARG A 38 5.24 12.16 -8.27
C ARG A 38 4.57 10.78 -8.36
N SER A 39 4.70 9.90 -7.36
CA SER A 39 4.12 8.56 -7.37
C SER A 39 3.59 8.23 -5.98
N ILE A 40 2.27 8.16 -5.86
CA ILE A 40 1.58 8.10 -4.59
C ILE A 40 0.92 6.75 -4.44
N TYR A 41 1.06 6.12 -3.28
CA TYR A 41 0.39 4.86 -3.01
C TYR A 41 -0.75 5.04 -2.03
N VAL A 42 -1.89 4.47 -2.37
CA VAL A 42 -3.02 4.31 -1.46
C VAL A 42 -3.34 2.83 -1.39
N PHE A 43 -3.08 2.22 -0.23
CA PHE A 43 -3.46 0.84 0.06
C PHE A 43 -4.82 0.86 0.75
N ASN A 44 -5.84 0.30 0.08
CA ASN A 44 -7.24 0.49 0.45
C ASN A 44 -7.83 -0.65 1.31
N GLY A 45 -7.08 -1.11 2.31
CA GLY A 45 -7.52 -2.15 3.25
C GLY A 45 -7.36 -3.58 2.73
N ASP A 46 -7.77 -4.54 3.55
CA ASP A 46 -7.80 -5.98 3.26
C ASP A 46 -6.42 -6.51 2.83
N PHE A 47 -5.41 -6.17 3.63
CA PHE A 47 -4.02 -6.59 3.44
C PHE A 47 -3.80 -8.04 3.86
N VAL A 48 -4.53 -8.46 4.89
CA VAL A 48 -4.38 -9.74 5.58
C VAL A 48 -5.60 -10.64 5.31
N ASP A 49 -5.59 -11.81 5.95
CA ASP A 49 -6.52 -12.93 5.76
C ASP A 49 -6.44 -13.63 4.40
N ARG A 50 -6.98 -14.85 4.36
CA ARG A 50 -7.09 -15.79 3.21
C ARG A 50 -5.77 -16.30 2.64
N GLY A 51 -4.80 -15.44 2.37
CA GLY A 51 -3.49 -15.83 1.82
C GLY A 51 -2.50 -16.28 2.88
N GLU A 52 -1.49 -17.04 2.45
CA GLU A 52 -0.48 -17.63 3.33
C GLU A 52 0.60 -16.62 3.79
N LYS A 53 0.67 -15.45 3.15
CA LYS A 53 1.74 -14.45 3.34
C LYS A 53 1.25 -13.12 3.92
N SER A 54 0.20 -13.17 4.74
CA SER A 54 -0.40 -11.99 5.37
C SER A 54 0.60 -11.19 6.21
N VAL A 55 1.49 -11.87 6.95
CA VAL A 55 2.47 -11.19 7.81
C VAL A 55 3.51 -10.46 6.95
N GLU A 56 4.03 -11.09 5.91
CA GLU A 56 4.99 -10.48 4.99
C GLU A 56 4.37 -9.29 4.24
N VAL A 57 3.14 -9.42 3.76
CA VAL A 57 2.38 -8.34 3.12
C VAL A 57 2.21 -7.16 4.08
N LEU A 58 1.71 -7.42 5.30
CA LEU A 58 1.49 -6.36 6.29
C LEU A 58 2.81 -5.65 6.67
N MET A 59 3.90 -6.41 6.88
CA MET A 59 5.21 -5.83 7.18
C MET A 59 5.69 -4.88 6.09
N ILE A 60 5.58 -5.28 4.81
CA ILE A 60 6.02 -4.44 3.69
C ILE A 60 5.16 -3.18 3.59
N VAL A 61 3.84 -3.31 3.68
CA VAL A 61 2.89 -2.19 3.60
C VAL A 61 3.14 -1.17 4.73
N LEU A 62 3.36 -1.65 5.96
CA LEU A 62 3.70 -0.79 7.10
C LEU A 62 5.07 -0.13 6.94
N LEU A 63 6.09 -0.86 6.44
CA LEU A 63 7.41 -0.28 6.17
C LEU A 63 7.35 0.82 5.11
N LEU A 64 6.56 0.64 4.04
CA LEU A 64 6.33 1.68 3.05
C LEU A 64 5.73 2.94 3.67
N GLN A 65 4.76 2.79 4.59
CA GLN A 65 4.19 3.92 5.33
C GLN A 65 5.20 4.62 6.23
N ILE A 66 6.11 3.87 6.88
CA ILE A 66 7.13 4.43 7.77
C ILE A 66 8.22 5.16 6.97
N VAL A 67 8.67 4.58 5.86
CA VAL A 67 9.75 5.13 5.03
C VAL A 67 9.25 6.30 4.18
N PHE A 68 8.00 6.25 3.70
CA PHE A 68 7.41 7.25 2.82
C PHE A 68 6.09 7.81 3.39
N PRO A 69 6.09 8.36 4.62
CA PRO A 69 4.86 8.75 5.34
C PRO A 69 4.04 9.85 4.64
N ARG A 70 4.67 10.54 3.68
CA ARG A 70 4.09 11.62 2.90
C ARG A 70 3.64 11.22 1.50
N TYR A 71 3.82 9.97 1.11
CA TYR A 71 3.51 9.48 -0.24
C TYR A 71 2.79 8.14 -0.22
N VAL A 72 2.66 7.52 0.95
CA VAL A 72 1.89 6.29 1.17
C VAL A 72 0.77 6.64 2.15
N ALA A 73 -0.42 6.10 1.91
CA ALA A 73 -1.54 6.09 2.84
C ALA A 73 -2.14 4.70 2.92
N LEU A 74 -2.52 4.32 4.13
CA LEU A 74 -3.21 3.07 4.43
C LEU A 74 -4.62 3.39 4.92
N ASN A 75 -5.63 2.84 4.26
CA ASN A 75 -6.99 2.78 4.78
C ASN A 75 -7.20 1.43 5.46
N ARG A 76 -8.03 1.40 6.49
CA ARG A 76 -8.41 0.15 7.17
C ARG A 76 -9.55 -0.51 6.39
N GLY A 77 -9.39 -1.78 6.04
CA GLY A 77 -10.44 -2.64 5.49
C GLY A 77 -11.19 -3.36 6.60
N ASN A 78 -12.15 -4.19 6.21
CA ASN A 78 -12.95 -4.97 7.16
C ASN A 78 -12.17 -6.16 7.72
N HIS A 79 -11.21 -6.71 6.97
CA HIS A 79 -10.37 -7.83 7.43
C HIS A 79 -9.28 -7.41 8.42
N GLU A 80 -9.11 -6.11 8.70
CA GLU A 80 -8.26 -5.61 9.78
C GLU A 80 -9.02 -5.42 11.11
N CYS A 81 -10.05 -6.22 11.37
CA CYS A 81 -10.88 -6.22 12.59
C CYS A 81 -11.14 -7.64 13.10
N ASP A 82 -11.31 -7.81 14.41
CA ASP A 82 -11.55 -9.12 15.06
C ASP A 82 -13.01 -9.62 14.96
N TYR A 83 -13.87 -9.00 14.15
CA TYR A 83 -15.32 -9.22 14.14
C TYR A 83 -15.85 -9.82 12.84
#